data_AF-A0A6G1GGA8-F1
#
_entry.id   AF-A0A6G1GGA8-F1
#
_cell.length_a   1.000
_cell.length_b   1.000
_cell.length_c   1.000
_cell.angle_alpha   90.00
_cell.angle_beta   90.00
_cell.angle_gamma   90.00
#
_symmetry.space_group_name_H-M   'P 1'
#
loop_
_entity.id
_entity.type
_entity.pdbx_description
1 polymer ?
#
loop_
_entity_poly.entity_id
_entity_poly.type
_entity_poly.pdbx_seq_one_letter_code
_entity_poly.pdbx_strand_id
1 'polypeptide(L)' 'ARIRDNQRRSRARRKEYLQELEEKYRHCEQMGVEASAEIQAAARKVLDENKKLRAILQQRGLS' A
#
# COMPACT_ATOMS: atom_id res chain seq x y z
N ALA A 1 26.07 -35.61 -19.92
CA ALA A 1 26.18 -34.60 -18.84
C ALA A 1 25.57 -33.21 -19.17
N ARG A 2 25.01 -32.92 -20.35
CA ARG A 2 24.44 -31.60 -20.70
C ARG A 2 23.00 -31.36 -20.21
N ILE A 3 22.17 -32.42 -20.20
CA ILE A 3 20.74 -32.33 -19.85
C ILE A 3 20.54 -31.92 -18.38
N ARG A 4 21.30 -32.52 -17.45
CA ARG A 4 21.23 -32.20 -16.02
C ARG A 4 21.58 -30.74 -15.74
N ASP A 5 22.60 -30.22 -16.42
CA ASP A 5 23.03 -28.84 -16.21
C ASP A 5 22.03 -27.83 -16.80
N ASN A 6 21.44 -28.12 -17.97
CA ASN A 6 20.31 -27.34 -18.48
C ASN A 6 19.10 -27.38 -17.53
N GLN A 7 18.80 -28.54 -16.96
CA GLN A 7 17.72 -28.67 -15.96
C GLN A 7 18.01 -27.80 -14.73
N ARG A 8 19.26 -27.79 -14.25
CA ARG A 8 19.69 -26.96 -13.12
C ARG A 8 19.53 -25.48 -13.44
N ARG A 9 20.00 -25.02 -14.60
CA ARG A 9 19.87 -23.62 -15.03
C ARG A 9 18.41 -23.20 -15.20
N SER A 10 17.55 -24.07 -15.72
CA SER A 10 16.11 -23.81 -15.83
C SER A 10 15.47 -23.67 -14.44
N ARG A 11 15.80 -24.57 -13.51
CA ARG A 11 15.33 -24.48 -12.11
C ARG A 11 15.82 -23.21 -11.42
N ALA A 12 17.08 -22.81 -11.64
CA ALA A 12 17.64 -21.57 -11.10
C ALA A 12 16.87 -20.34 -11.61
N ARG A 13 16.70 -20.21 -12.93
CA ARG A 13 15.93 -19.10 -13.53
C ARG A 13 14.48 -19.07 -13.06
N ARG A 14 13.83 -20.23 -12.93
CA ARG A 14 12.45 -20.29 -12.40
C ARG A 14 12.39 -19.82 -10.95
N LYS A 15 13.38 -20.19 -10.12
CA LYS A 15 13.46 -19.76 -8.73
C LYS A 15 13.65 -18.24 -8.64
N GLU A 16 14.59 -17.69 -9.42
CA GLU A 16 14.84 -16.24 -9.49
C GLU A 16 13.59 -15.48 -9.92
N TYR A 17 12.90 -15.93 -10.97
CA TYR A 17 11.67 -15.30 -11.43
C TYR A 17 10.54 -15.34 -10.40
N LEU A 18 10.37 -16.46 -9.69
CA LEU A 18 9.37 -16.56 -8.62
C LEU A 18 9.70 -15.62 -7.47
N GLN A 19 10.97 -15.56 -7.06
CA GLN A 19 11.41 -14.65 -6.01
C GLN A 19 11.16 -13.19 -6.39
N GLU A 20 11.49 -12.79 -7.63
CA GLU A 20 11.22 -11.44 -8.13
C GLU A 20 9.72 -11.10 -8.11
N LEU A 21 8.86 -12.07 -8.47
CA LEU A 21 7.42 -11.89 -8.43
C LEU A 21 6.88 -11.73 -7.00
N GLU A 22 7.38 -12.53 -6.06
CA GLU A 22 7.04 -12.43 -4.63
C GLU A 22 7.52 -11.10 -4.01
N GLU A 23 8.68 -10.59 -4.42
CA GLU A 23 9.19 -9.28 -4.01
C GLU A 23 8.30 -8.15 -4.56
N LYS A 24 7.94 -8.19 -5.84
CA LYS A 24 7.02 -7.21 -6.45
C LYS A 24 5.65 -7.23 -5.79
N TYR A 25 5.12 -8.41 -5.49
CA TYR A 25 3.83 -8.56 -4.83
C TYR A 25 3.84 -7.94 -3.44
N ARG A 26 4.83 -8.28 -2.60
CA ARG A 26 4.98 -7.70 -1.25
C ARG A 26 5.12 -6.18 -1.29
N HIS A 27 5.85 -5.65 -2.27
CA HIS A 27 5.98 -4.20 -2.44
C HIS A 27 4.63 -3.55 -2.76
N CYS A 28 3.84 -4.12 -3.68
CA CYS A 28 2.50 -3.61 -3.98
C CYS A 28 1.56 -3.67 -2.77
N GLU A 29 1.61 -4.74 -1.98
CA GLU A 29 0.81 -4.86 -0.75
C GLU A 29 1.19 -3.76 0.26
N GLN A 30 2.49 -3.56 0.50
CA GLN A 30 2.99 -2.53 1.41
C GLN A 30 2.56 -1.12 0.96
N MET A 31 2.75 -0.80 -0.32
CA MET A 31 2.33 0.48 -0.88
C MET A 31 0.81 0.71 -0.73
N GLY A 32 0.00 -0.33 -0.94
CA GLY A 32 -1.46 -0.25 -0.76
C GLY A 32 -1.87 0.02 0.70
N VAL A 33 -1.16 -0.60 1.66
CA VAL A 33 -1.36 -0.37 3.09
C VAL A 33 -0.95 1.05 3.49
N GLU A 34 0.23 1.50 3.07
CA GLU A 34 0.74 2.86 3.36
C GLU A 34 -0.19 3.94 2.78
N ALA A 35 -0.57 3.81 1.51
CA ALA A 35 -1.50 4.75 0.87
C ALA A 35 -2.85 4.80 1.61
N SER A 36 -3.35 3.66 2.08
CA SER A 36 -4.60 3.61 2.86
C SER A 36 -4.46 4.34 4.20
N ALA A 37 -3.32 4.20 4.88
CA ALA A 37 -3.04 4.88 6.14
C ALA A 37 -2.94 6.41 5.97
N GLU A 38 -2.27 6.87 4.92
CA GLU A 38 -2.18 8.30 4.59
C GLU A 38 -3.54 8.92 4.30
N ILE A 39 -4.37 8.24 3.50
CA ILE A 39 -5.74 8.68 3.20
C ILE A 39 -6.58 8.74 4.48
N GLN A 40 -6.49 7.73 5.35
CA GLN A 40 -7.21 7.71 6.62
C GLN A 40 -6.78 8.87 7.55
N ALA A 41 -5.48 9.17 7.61
CA ALA A 41 -4.96 10.28 8.40
C ALA A 41 -5.46 11.64 7.86
N ALA A 42 -5.46 11.83 6.54
CA ALA A 42 -6.00 13.02 5.90
C ALA A 42 -7.51 13.17 6.16
N ALA A 43 -8.28 12.09 6.01
CA ALA A 43 -9.71 12.08 6.31
C ALA A 43 -10.00 12.45 7.77
N ARG A 44 -9.18 11.98 8.72
CA ARG A 44 -9.34 12.34 10.13
C ARG A 44 -9.13 13.84 10.37
N LYS A 45 -8.10 14.44 9.76
CA LYS A 45 -7.86 15.89 9.86
C LYS A 45 -9.05 16.69 9.33
N VAL A 46 -9.56 16.32 8.16
CA VAL A 46 -10.74 16.97 7.55
C VAL A 46 -11.97 16.85 8.45
N LEU A 47 -12.20 15.71 9.07
CA LEU A 47 -13.30 15.53 10.02
C LEU A 47 -13.16 16.43 11.25
N ASP A 48 -11.95 16.51 11.82
CA ASP A 48 -11.70 17.32 13.01
C ASP A 48 -11.80 18.83 12.71
N GLU A 49 -11.33 19.27 11.53
CA GLU A 49 -11.53 20.64 11.05
C GLU A 49 -13.01 20.96 10.83
N ASN A 50 -13.76 20.05 10.19
CA ASN A 50 -15.20 20.23 10.01
C ASN A 50 -15.95 20.35 11.33
N LYS A 51 -15.58 19.56 12.35
CA LYS A 51 -16.17 19.69 13.70
C LYS A 51 -15.92 21.07 14.28
N LYS A 52 -14.69 21.59 14.18
CA LYS A 52 -14.34 22.94 14.66
C LYS A 52 -15.12 24.01 13.92
N LEU A 53 -15.19 23.92 12.59
CA LEU A 53 -15.95 24.86 11.76
C LEU A 53 -17.45 24.84 12.11
N ARG A 54 -18.05 23.66 12.27
CA ARG A 54 -19.44 23.51 12.70
C ARG A 54 -19.69 24.11 14.08
N ALA A 55 -18.77 23.91 15.03
CA ALA A 55 -18.87 24.52 16.36
C ALA A 55 -18.86 26.06 16.28
N ILE A 56 -18.00 26.64 15.43
CA ILE A 56 -17.95 28.09 15.20
C ILE A 56 -19.25 28.60 14.57
N LEU A 57 -19.79 27.88 13.58
CA LEU A 57 -21.07 28.24 12.96
C LEU A 57 -22.20 28.23 14.00
N GLN A 58 -22.27 27.18 14.82
CA GLN A 58 -23.28 27.07 15.89
C GLN A 58 -23.16 28.21 16.90
N GLN A 59 -21.95 28.60 17.30
CA GLN A 59 -21.74 29.75 18.19
C GLN A 59 -22.25 31.06 17.58
N ARG A 60 -22.29 31.17 16.25
CA ARG A 60 -22.83 32.33 15.52
C ARG A 60 -24.32 32.18 15.20
N GLY A 61 -25.00 31.14 15.71
CA GLY A 61 -26.40 30.87 15.42
C GLY A 61 -26.66 30.33 14.01
N LEU A 62 -25.62 29.86 13.33
CA LEU A 62 -25.67 29.29 11.99
C LEU A 62 -25.56 27.76 12.08
N SER A 63 -26.27 27.01 11.25
CA SER A 63 -26.29 25.54 11.26
C SER A 63 -25.87 24.92 9.93
#